data_AF-A0A845UML9-F1
#
_entry.id   AF-A0A845UML9-F1
#
_cell.length_a   1.000
_cell.length_b   1.000
_cell.length_c   1.000
_cell.angle_alpha   90.00
_cell.angle_beta   90.00
_cell.angle_gamma   90.00
#
_symmetry.space_group_name_H-M   'P 1'
#
loop_
_entity.id
_entity.type
_entity.pdbx_description
1 polymer ?
#
loop_
_entity_poly.entity_id
_entity_poly.type
_entity_poly.pdbx_seq_one_letter_code
_entity_poly.pdbx_strand_id
1 'polypeptide(L)' 'MSNPALSVVIPLYNRAALIGACLACLPEIEVIVVDDGSRDGALSGC' A
#
# COMPACT_ATOMS: atom_id res chain seq x y z
N MET A 1 10.95 15.40 -15.20
CA MET A 1 10.18 14.51 -14.29
C MET A 1 8.88 15.23 -14.00
N SER A 2 7.73 14.64 -14.30
CA SER A 2 6.43 15.20 -13.89
C SER A 2 6.16 14.80 -12.44
N ASN A 3 5.73 15.75 -11.62
CA ASN A 3 5.25 15.43 -10.28
C ASN A 3 3.98 14.57 -10.39
N PRO A 4 3.77 13.57 -9.51
CA PRO A 4 2.50 12.87 -9.47
C PRO A 4 1.37 13.87 -9.21
N ALA A 5 0.27 13.71 -9.95
CA ALA A 5 -0.92 14.56 -9.81
C ALA A 5 -1.74 14.22 -8.55
N LEU A 6 -1.54 13.00 -8.02
CA LEU A 6 -2.22 12.46 -6.85
C LEU A 6 -1.32 11.42 -6.17
N SER A 7 -1.27 11.46 -4.84
CA SER A 7 -0.64 10.44 -4.01
C SER A 7 -1.70 9.81 -3.11
N VAL A 8 -1.75 8.48 -3.05
CA VAL A 8 -2.66 7.74 -2.15
C VAL A 8 -1.86 7.18 -0.98
N VAL A 9 -2.26 7.54 0.24
CA VAL A 9 -1.64 7.02 1.47
C VAL A 9 -2.51 5.91 2.05
N ILE A 10 -1.93 4.72 2.22
CA ILE A 10 -2.61 3.55 2.78
C ILE A 10 -1.98 3.20 4.13
N PRO A 11 -2.65 3.46 5.26
CA PRO A 11 -2.20 2.96 6.55
C PRO A 11 -2.42 1.44 6.62
N LEU A 12 -1.38 0.72 7.04
CA LEU A 12 -1.35 -0.73 7.09
C LEU A 12 -0.98 -1.21 8.49
N TYR A 13 -1.83 -2.04 9.09
CA TYR A 13 -1.53 -2.75 10.33
C TYR A 13 -2.17 -4.14 10.33
N ASN A 14 -1.34 -5.18 10.27
CA ASN A 14 -1.73 -6.59 10.28
C ASN A 14 -2.82 -6.95 9.24
N ARG A 15 -2.62 -6.55 7.98
CA ARG A 15 -3.51 -6.88 6.84
C ARG A 15 -2.81 -7.60 5.70
N ALA A 16 -1.88 -8.52 6.01
CA ALA A 16 -1.15 -9.30 4.99
C ALA A 16 -2.08 -10.00 3.99
N ALA A 17 -3.24 -10.48 4.45
CA ALA A 17 -4.22 -11.16 3.60
C ALA A 17 -4.98 -10.24 2.61
N LEU A 18 -4.93 -8.91 2.78
CA LEU A 18 -5.72 -7.96 2.00
C LEU A 18 -4.89 -7.00 1.16
N ILE A 19 -3.69 -6.63 1.61
CA ILE A 19 -2.92 -5.54 1.00
C ILE A 19 -2.64 -5.78 -0.49
N GLY A 20 -2.25 -6.99 -0.89
CA GLY A 20 -2.01 -7.30 -2.31
C GLY A 20 -3.26 -7.15 -3.18
N ALA A 21 -4.43 -7.58 -2.69
CA ALA A 21 -5.69 -7.39 -3.41
C ALA A 21 -6.13 -5.92 -3.47
N CYS A 22 -5.83 -5.14 -2.42
CA CYS A 22 -6.07 -3.71 -2.40
C CYS A 22 -5.23 -2.98 -3.46
N LEU A 23 -3.93 -3.28 -3.52
CA LEU A 23 -3.01 -2.68 -4.50
C LEU A 23 -3.37 -3.06 -5.94
N ALA A 24 -3.78 -4.31 -6.19
CA ALA A 24 -4.20 -4.77 -7.51
C ALA A 24 -5.45 -4.06 -8.07
N CYS A 25 -6.27 -3.44 -7.22
CA CYS A 25 -7.46 -2.68 -7.63
C CYS A 25 -7.15 -1.21 -7.96
N LEU A 26 -5.94 -0.72 -7.65
CA LEU A 26 -5.56 0.65 -7.91
C LEU A 26 -5.00 0.80 -9.33
N PRO A 27 -5.25 1.93 -10.01
CA PRO A 27 -4.57 2.24 -11.27
C PRO A 27 -3.06 2.44 -11.05
N GLU A 28 -2.29 2.60 -12.13
CA GLU A 28 -0.89 3.02 -12.03
C GLU A 28 -0.79 4.49 -11.54
N ILE A 29 -0.74 4.64 -10.22
CA ILE A 29 -0.63 5.92 -9.50
C ILE A 29 0.40 5.80 -8.37
N GLU A 30 0.85 6.92 -7.82
CA GLU A 30 1.72 6.90 -6.64
C GLU A 30 0.95 6.43 -5.41
N VAL A 31 1.44 5.36 -4.79
CA VAL A 31 0.89 4.78 -3.55
C VAL A 31 1.97 4.73 -2.49
N ILE A 32 1.66 5.26 -1.32
CA ILE A 32 2.54 5.22 -0.14
C ILE A 32 1.86 4.34 0.90
N VAL A 33 2.38 3.13 1.09
CA VAL A 33 1.93 2.23 2.16
C VAL A 33 2.72 2.55 3.42
N VAL A 34 2.01 2.90 4.50
CA VAL A 34 2.61 3.21 5.80
C VAL A 34 2.30 2.07 6.75
N ASP A 35 3.30 1.21 6.98
CA ASP A 35 3.19 0.12 7.95
C ASP A 35 3.38 0.63 9.39
N ASP A 36 2.35 0.46 10.21
CA ASP A 36 2.34 0.83 11.64
C ASP A 36 2.89 -0.30 12.54
N GLY A 37 3.96 -0.97 12.08
CA GLY A 37 4.62 -2.04 12.80
C GLY A 37 3.88 -3.38 12.76
N SER A 38 3.41 -3.80 11.59
CA SER A 38 2.79 -5.11 11.38
C SER A 38 3.70 -6.27 11.78
N ARG A 39 3.09 -7.36 12.28
CA ARG A 39 3.78 -8.59 12.71
C ARG A 39 3.34 -9.84 11.95
N ASP A 40 2.40 -9.67 11.02
CA ASP A 40 1.81 -10.74 10.21
C ASP A 40 2.48 -10.89 8.84
N GLY A 41 3.59 -10.18 8.59
CA GLY A 41 4.29 -10.21 7.32
C GLY A 41 3.65 -9.35 6.22
N ALA A 42 2.77 -8.39 6.56
CA ALA A 42 2.04 -7.60 5.56
C ALA A 42 2.92 -6.89 4.52
N LEU A 43 4.14 -6.47 4.87
CA LEU A 43 5.09 -5.88 3.93
C LEU A 43 5.51 -6.81 2.78
N SER A 44 5.36 -8.14 2.94
CA SER A 44 5.64 -9.09 1.86
C SER A 44 4.56 -9.10 0.77
N GLY A 45 3.39 -8.53 1.07
CA GLY A 45 2.27 -8.39 0.13
C GLY A 45 2.16 -7.01 -0.50
N CYS A 46 3.07 -6.09 -0.17
CA CYS A 46 3.20 -4.78 -0.80
C CYS A 46 4.00 -4.86 -2.09
#